data_AF-A0A6A6HN76-F1
#
_entry.id   AF-A0A6A6HN76-F1
#
_cell.length_a   1.000
_cell.length_b   1.000
_cell.length_c   1.000
_cell.angle_alpha   90.00
_cell.angle_beta   90.00
_cell.angle_gamma   90.00
#
_symmetry.space_group_name_H-M   'P 1'
#
loop_
_entity.id
_entity.type
_entity.pdbx_description
1 polymer ?
#
loop_
_entity_poly.entity_id
_entity_poly.type
_entity_poly.pdbx_seq_one_letter_code
_entity_poly.pdbx_strand_id
1 'polypeptide(L)'
;MRSNDDDDAIPDEDASEVTKLFNERLQAWKHACGYLEDYIQAQEKMQNAHGKEYEKVVKTVSNPLKESHHFDQNVGGVAELFENLRANTQAVSNSHHETAKILKGSVLPIFTRLHAEIKNKNKELTKGAGKSSKAVDKARTVTQKHIELLGQNTASFDSTGGKTDAANDPYILQRGIYHRLNKQIQEENNNKRDMLSVQSAFSSFEAHVLNTIQQGLVQLVQVLNQQSDNQKTLYTDTLTTAQQIAPDFEWNGFVQRNNNILIDPNAPDRNVRSISFPNQDHKATQPMIAGSLERKGKMLKKYETGYYVVSQSKFLHEFKTDDDFQRDPVPENSLYLPDCAVGALDGTKFNVKGKDVSKGKLGNNFSMNHELQFKAHTAADAAKWWEIIRRCAGQLTEERPDVSEPNSPVDGGKRVGSGLSQVEQPSRTGTMETQASAGATGESMEAREAREAAEDRQAAVSGAGTNAGQQV
;
A
#
# COMPACT_ATOMS: atom_id res chain seq x y z
N MET A 1 -48.73 -8.94 -56.86
CA MET A 1 -49.48 -8.77 -58.11
C MET A 1 -50.65 -7.85 -57.77
N ARG A 2 -50.61 -6.58 -58.17
CA ARG A 2 -51.74 -5.65 -58.00
C ARG A 2 -52.55 -5.74 -59.30
N SER A 3 -53.86 -5.96 -59.19
CA SER A 3 -54.79 -5.65 -60.28
C SER A 3 -54.93 -4.13 -60.32
N ASN A 4 -54.60 -3.53 -61.47
CA ASN A 4 -55.12 -2.21 -61.79
C ASN A 4 -56.51 -2.46 -62.39
N ASP A 5 -57.55 -2.13 -61.64
CA ASP A 5 -58.88 -1.95 -62.22
C ASP A 5 -58.96 -0.50 -62.72
N ASP A 6 -58.69 -0.30 -64.02
CA ASP A 6 -58.61 1.02 -64.69
C ASP A 6 -60.00 1.67 -64.94
N ASP A 7 -61.02 1.34 -64.14
CA ASP A 7 -62.41 1.83 -64.30
C ASP A 7 -62.79 2.96 -63.30
N ASP A 8 -61.88 3.31 -62.38
CA ASP A 8 -62.05 4.46 -61.48
C ASP A 8 -61.30 5.69 -62.03
N ALA A 9 -62.05 6.64 -62.60
CA ALA A 9 -61.51 7.76 -63.38
C ALA A 9 -60.74 8.82 -62.54
N ILE A 10 -60.60 8.62 -61.23
CA ILE A 10 -60.01 9.56 -60.27
C ILE A 10 -59.06 8.79 -59.31
N PRO A 11 -57.75 9.10 -59.26
CA PRO A 11 -56.82 8.42 -58.37
C PRO A 11 -57.12 8.61 -56.87
N ASP A 12 -56.97 7.53 -56.11
CA ASP A 12 -57.28 7.50 -54.68
C ASP A 12 -56.04 7.77 -53.80
N GLU A 13 -55.78 9.05 -53.47
CA GLU A 13 -54.80 9.44 -52.45
C GLU A 13 -55.39 9.28 -51.04
N ASP A 14 -55.37 8.04 -50.52
CA ASP A 14 -55.99 7.71 -49.23
C ASP A 14 -55.25 8.36 -48.03
N ALA A 15 -55.79 9.48 -47.56
CA ALA A 15 -55.28 10.25 -46.42
C ALA A 15 -55.31 9.47 -45.08
N SER A 16 -56.03 8.34 -45.04
CA SER A 16 -56.03 7.39 -43.93
C SER A 16 -54.64 6.81 -43.68
N GLU A 17 -53.95 6.34 -44.72
CA GLU A 17 -52.65 5.66 -44.59
C GLU A 17 -51.53 6.62 -44.17
N VAL A 18 -51.55 7.87 -44.64
CA VAL A 18 -50.60 8.90 -44.19
C VAL A 18 -50.78 9.22 -42.70
N THR A 19 -52.04 9.31 -42.24
CA THR A 19 -52.37 9.52 -40.82
C THR A 19 -51.87 8.36 -39.96
N LYS A 20 -52.11 7.13 -40.41
CA LYS A 20 -51.69 5.89 -39.74
C LYS A 20 -50.16 5.81 -39.61
N LEU A 21 -49.42 6.09 -40.69
CA LEU A 21 -47.96 6.16 -40.67
C LEU A 21 -47.42 7.17 -39.64
N PHE A 22 -48.04 8.35 -39.54
CA PHE A 22 -47.65 9.34 -38.52
C PHE A 22 -47.99 8.91 -37.08
N ASN A 23 -49.05 8.12 -36.88
CA ASN A 23 -49.37 7.54 -35.57
C ASN A 23 -48.33 6.49 -35.16
N GLU A 24 -47.99 5.57 -36.07
CA GLU A 24 -46.93 4.57 -35.88
C GLU A 24 -45.59 5.23 -35.54
N ARG A 25 -45.24 6.30 -36.27
CA ARG A 25 -44.04 7.11 -36.02
C ARG A 25 -44.04 7.79 -34.64
N LEU A 26 -45.19 8.29 -34.17
CA LEU A 26 -45.32 8.79 -32.79
C LEU A 26 -45.26 7.68 -31.72
N GLN A 27 -45.75 6.47 -32.00
CA GLN A 27 -45.56 5.34 -31.07
C GLN A 27 -44.08 4.98 -30.95
N ALA A 28 -43.32 5.00 -32.05
CA ALA A 28 -41.87 4.77 -32.03
C ALA A 28 -41.14 5.80 -31.14
N TRP A 29 -41.41 7.09 -31.32
CA TRP A 29 -40.86 8.14 -30.44
C TRP A 29 -41.28 8.01 -28.98
N LYS A 30 -42.54 7.64 -28.74
CA LYS A 30 -43.06 7.39 -27.40
C LYS A 30 -42.32 6.25 -26.70
N HIS A 31 -42.07 5.13 -27.40
CA HIS A 31 -41.29 4.02 -26.86
C HIS A 31 -39.83 4.41 -26.61
N ALA A 32 -39.19 5.13 -27.54
CA ALA A 32 -37.83 5.64 -27.36
C ALA A 32 -37.71 6.55 -26.12
N CYS A 33 -38.68 7.45 -25.90
CA CYS A 33 -38.72 8.30 -24.70
C CYS A 33 -38.96 7.48 -23.42
N GLY A 34 -39.83 6.46 -23.47
CA GLY A 34 -40.05 5.54 -22.35
C GLY A 34 -38.79 4.76 -21.95
N TYR A 35 -38.03 4.25 -22.93
CA TYR A 35 -36.76 3.57 -22.64
C TYR A 35 -35.70 4.51 -22.02
N LEU A 36 -35.72 5.80 -22.37
CA LEU A 36 -34.89 6.80 -21.72
C LEU A 36 -35.35 7.05 -20.27
N GLU A 37 -36.65 7.17 -20.00
CA GLU A 37 -37.18 7.25 -18.63
C GLU A 37 -36.76 6.06 -17.76
N ASP A 38 -36.90 4.83 -18.29
CA ASP A 38 -36.51 3.59 -17.61
C ASP A 38 -35.01 3.56 -17.32
N TYR A 39 -34.16 3.99 -18.27
CA TYR A 39 -32.72 4.08 -18.10
C TYR A 39 -32.31 5.09 -17.03
N ILE A 40 -32.88 6.31 -17.05
CA ILE A 40 -32.64 7.32 -16.02
C ILE A 40 -33.08 6.82 -14.64
N GLN A 41 -34.23 6.13 -14.56
CA GLN A 41 -34.74 5.58 -13.30
C GLN A 41 -33.88 4.40 -12.79
N ALA A 42 -33.33 3.58 -13.68
CA ALA A 42 -32.37 2.55 -13.31
C ALA A 42 -31.08 3.17 -12.73
N GLN A 43 -30.56 4.22 -13.37
CA GLN A 43 -29.38 4.95 -12.90
C GLN A 43 -29.64 5.65 -11.55
N GLU A 44 -30.82 6.23 -11.33
CA GLU A 44 -31.25 6.80 -10.05
C GLU A 44 -31.23 5.76 -8.93
N LYS A 45 -31.86 4.61 -9.17
CA LYS A 45 -31.89 3.49 -8.20
C LYS A 45 -30.49 2.96 -7.89
N MET A 46 -29.61 2.86 -8.90
CA MET A 46 -28.22 2.44 -8.72
C MET A 46 -27.43 3.43 -7.87
N GLN A 47 -27.56 4.74 -8.13
CA GLN A 47 -26.94 5.78 -7.31
C GLN A 47 -27.45 5.73 -5.86
N ASN A 48 -28.76 5.53 -5.66
CA ASN A 48 -29.34 5.33 -4.32
C ASN A 48 -28.86 4.04 -3.62
N ALA A 49 -28.52 2.99 -4.38
CA ALA A 49 -27.93 1.76 -3.86
C ALA A 49 -26.46 1.95 -3.47
N HIS A 50 -25.65 2.62 -4.31
CA HIS A 50 -24.27 2.97 -3.98
C HIS A 50 -24.16 3.73 -2.66
N GLY A 51 -25.01 4.75 -2.43
CA GLY A 51 -25.04 5.47 -1.15
C GLY A 51 -25.19 4.52 0.04
N LYS A 52 -26.17 3.60 0.01
CA LYS A 52 -26.39 2.59 1.07
C LYS A 52 -25.24 1.60 1.25
N GLU A 53 -24.55 1.22 0.18
CA GLU A 53 -23.37 0.37 0.30
C GLU A 53 -22.19 1.15 0.92
N TYR A 54 -22.00 2.43 0.56
CA TYR A 54 -21.02 3.28 1.24
C TYR A 54 -21.35 3.53 2.71
N GLU A 55 -22.62 3.62 3.13
CA GLU A 55 -22.98 3.62 4.56
C GLU A 55 -22.48 2.36 5.31
N LYS A 56 -22.35 1.22 4.63
CA LYS A 56 -21.74 0.00 5.21
C LYS A 56 -20.22 0.09 5.23
N VAL A 57 -19.59 0.70 4.21
CA VAL A 57 -18.15 0.98 4.20
C VAL A 57 -17.79 1.94 5.33
N VAL A 58 -18.55 3.01 5.56
CA VAL A 58 -18.34 3.94 6.71
C VAL A 58 -18.30 3.17 8.04
N LYS A 59 -19.13 2.13 8.22
CA LYS A 59 -19.16 1.33 9.46
C LYS A 59 -17.87 0.55 9.72
N THR A 60 -17.05 0.25 8.71
CA THR A 60 -15.75 -0.42 8.92
C THR A 60 -14.73 0.51 9.58
N VAL A 61 -14.89 1.83 9.41
CA VAL A 61 -14.04 2.90 9.96
C VAL A 61 -14.78 3.81 10.96
N SER A 62 -15.96 3.38 11.45
CA SER A 62 -16.76 4.15 12.42
C SER A 62 -16.39 3.91 13.87
N ASN A 63 -15.75 2.79 14.18
CA ASN A 63 -15.24 2.56 15.53
C ASN A 63 -13.93 3.34 15.70
N PRO A 64 -13.71 4.03 16.84
CA PRO A 64 -12.40 4.57 17.18
C PRO A 64 -11.32 3.50 17.06
N LEU A 65 -10.11 3.91 16.66
CA LEU A 65 -8.95 3.03 16.59
C LEU A 65 -8.82 2.23 17.90
N LYS A 66 -8.75 0.91 17.78
CA LYS A 66 -8.43 0.06 18.95
C LYS A 66 -7.05 0.46 19.44
N GLU A 67 -6.92 0.54 20.77
CA GLU A 67 -5.66 0.91 21.42
C GLU A 67 -5.16 2.31 20.97
N SER A 68 -6.08 3.22 20.61
CA SER A 68 -5.80 4.57 20.07
C SER A 68 -4.72 5.36 20.82
N HIS A 69 -4.61 5.17 22.14
CA HIS A 69 -3.59 5.80 22.99
C HIS A 69 -2.12 5.59 22.58
N HIS A 70 -1.82 4.59 21.74
CA HIS A 70 -0.49 4.45 21.13
C HIS A 70 -0.22 5.53 20.08
N PHE A 71 -1.23 5.86 19.28
CA PHE A 71 -1.15 6.87 18.22
C PHE A 71 -1.25 8.28 18.76
N ASP A 72 -0.59 9.22 18.10
CA ASP A 72 -0.74 10.63 18.42
C ASP A 72 -2.15 11.12 18.10
N GLN A 73 -2.70 11.95 18.98
CA GLN A 73 -4.05 12.51 18.85
C GLN A 73 -4.02 13.95 18.29
N ASN A 74 -2.82 14.50 18.04
CA ASN A 74 -2.64 15.76 17.35
C ASN A 74 -2.84 15.60 15.82
N VAL A 75 -3.14 16.72 15.17
CA VAL A 75 -3.19 16.86 13.70
C VAL A 75 -1.83 16.49 13.09
N GLY A 76 -1.84 15.72 12.01
CA GLY A 76 -0.67 15.18 11.31
C GLY A 76 -0.43 13.68 11.47
N GLY A 77 -1.25 12.98 12.27
CA GLY A 77 -1.06 11.57 12.62
C GLY A 77 -2.04 10.57 12.00
N VAL A 78 -1.84 9.29 12.33
CA VAL A 78 -2.69 8.15 11.95
C VAL A 78 -4.12 8.32 12.48
N ALA A 79 -4.30 8.95 13.66
CA ALA A 79 -5.63 9.24 14.19
C ALA A 79 -6.43 10.17 13.27
N GLU A 80 -5.79 11.21 12.72
CA GLU A 80 -6.43 12.11 11.74
C GLU A 80 -6.71 11.38 10.42
N LEU A 81 -5.77 10.57 9.92
CA LEU A 81 -5.99 9.78 8.70
C LEU A 81 -7.24 8.89 8.78
N PHE A 82 -7.47 8.22 9.92
CA PHE A 82 -8.68 7.39 10.08
C PHE A 82 -9.96 8.22 10.17
N GLU A 83 -9.92 9.41 10.79
CA GLU A 83 -11.07 10.32 10.83
C GLU A 83 -11.35 10.95 9.45
N ASN A 84 -10.31 11.34 8.70
CA ASN A 84 -10.40 11.80 7.32
C ASN A 84 -11.01 10.70 6.42
N LEU A 85 -10.49 9.47 6.49
CA LEU A 85 -11.01 8.32 5.75
C LEU A 85 -12.50 8.07 6.05
N ARG A 86 -12.91 8.18 7.32
CA ARG A 86 -14.32 8.06 7.74
C ARG A 86 -15.18 9.20 7.17
N ALA A 87 -14.72 10.44 7.27
CA ALA A 87 -15.42 11.62 6.77
C ALA A 87 -15.57 11.59 5.24
N ASN A 88 -14.50 11.28 4.50
CA ASN A 88 -14.48 11.17 3.05
C ASN A 88 -15.38 10.03 2.55
N THR A 89 -15.37 8.87 3.20
CA THR A 89 -16.29 7.77 2.85
C THR A 89 -17.76 8.16 3.07
N GLN A 90 -18.07 8.89 4.15
CA GLN A 90 -19.42 9.41 4.39
C GLN A 90 -19.82 10.48 3.35
N ALA A 91 -18.88 11.32 2.91
CA ALA A 91 -19.11 12.29 1.85
C ALA A 91 -19.39 11.61 0.50
N VAL A 92 -18.69 10.51 0.16
CA VAL A 92 -19.00 9.67 -1.03
C VAL A 92 -20.43 9.12 -0.94
N SER A 93 -20.82 8.54 0.20
CA SER A 93 -22.19 8.06 0.44
C SER A 93 -23.24 9.15 0.19
N ASN A 94 -23.04 10.32 0.80
CA ASN A 94 -23.94 11.45 0.68
C ASN A 94 -24.02 11.97 -0.77
N SER A 95 -22.89 12.01 -1.49
CA SER A 95 -22.82 12.45 -2.88
C SER A 95 -23.62 11.52 -3.81
N HIS A 96 -23.57 10.20 -3.59
CA HIS A 96 -24.41 9.24 -4.33
C HIS A 96 -25.91 9.45 -4.09
N HIS A 97 -26.33 9.68 -2.83
CA HIS A 97 -27.72 9.99 -2.51
C HIS A 97 -28.20 11.32 -3.12
N GLU A 98 -27.37 12.36 -3.13
CA GLU A 98 -27.72 13.63 -3.76
C GLU A 98 -27.79 13.51 -5.29
N THR A 99 -26.86 12.76 -5.89
CA THR A 99 -26.89 12.42 -7.33
C THR A 99 -28.21 11.74 -7.70
N ALA A 100 -28.67 10.77 -6.90
CA ALA A 100 -29.96 10.12 -7.11
C ALA A 100 -31.15 11.10 -7.03
N LYS A 101 -31.15 12.03 -6.07
CA LYS A 101 -32.18 13.09 -5.98
C LYS A 101 -32.19 13.99 -7.22
N ILE A 102 -31.02 14.41 -7.71
CA ILE A 102 -30.91 15.28 -8.90
C ILE A 102 -31.38 14.53 -10.16
N LEU A 103 -30.99 13.26 -10.34
CA LEU A 103 -31.50 12.44 -11.44
C LEU A 103 -33.04 12.33 -11.41
N LYS A 104 -33.62 12.13 -10.22
CA LYS A 104 -35.07 12.03 -10.02
C LYS A 104 -35.83 13.34 -10.18
N GLY A 105 -35.26 14.44 -9.68
CA GLY A 105 -35.92 15.74 -9.52
C GLY A 105 -35.67 16.72 -10.67
N SER A 106 -34.60 16.53 -11.44
CA SER A 106 -34.20 17.45 -12.52
C SER A 106 -34.12 16.77 -13.88
N VAL A 107 -33.46 15.59 -13.97
CA VAL A 107 -33.23 14.92 -15.27
C VAL A 107 -34.47 14.13 -15.73
N LEU A 108 -35.01 13.24 -14.89
CA LEU A 108 -36.20 12.43 -15.24
C LEU A 108 -37.44 13.27 -15.63
N PRO A 109 -37.73 14.45 -15.02
CA PRO A 109 -38.84 15.30 -15.43
C PRO A 109 -38.72 15.90 -16.84
N ILE A 110 -37.53 15.92 -17.46
CA ILE A 110 -37.37 16.33 -18.87
C ILE A 110 -38.05 15.30 -19.78
N PHE A 111 -37.71 14.01 -19.58
CA PHE A 111 -38.22 12.92 -20.38
C PHE A 111 -39.72 12.65 -20.11
N THR A 112 -40.16 12.65 -18.86
CA THR A 112 -41.61 12.44 -18.56
C THR A 112 -42.51 13.56 -19.10
N ARG A 113 -42.00 14.80 -19.19
CA ARG A 113 -42.70 15.89 -19.89
C ARG A 113 -42.74 15.64 -21.40
N LEU A 114 -41.60 15.29 -22.01
CA LEU A 114 -41.51 14.98 -23.44
C LEU A 114 -42.45 13.82 -23.86
N HIS A 115 -42.52 12.77 -23.05
CA HIS A 115 -43.46 11.65 -23.26
C HIS A 115 -44.92 12.10 -23.17
N ALA A 116 -45.25 13.01 -22.25
CA ALA A 116 -46.58 13.63 -22.20
C ALA A 116 -46.88 14.49 -23.44
N GLU A 117 -45.90 15.24 -23.94
CA GLU A 117 -45.99 16.02 -25.20
C GLU A 117 -46.26 15.11 -26.41
N ILE A 118 -45.47 14.04 -26.58
CA ILE A 118 -45.66 13.03 -27.65
C ILE A 118 -47.05 12.38 -27.55
N LYS A 119 -47.48 12.00 -26.34
CA LYS A 119 -48.82 11.43 -26.09
C LYS A 119 -49.94 12.42 -26.42
N ASN A 120 -49.73 13.71 -26.22
CA ASN A 120 -50.70 14.75 -26.59
C ASN A 120 -50.70 15.00 -28.10
N LYS A 121 -49.54 15.03 -28.76
CA LYS A 121 -49.44 15.17 -30.22
C LYS A 121 -50.11 14.01 -30.96
N ASN A 122 -50.02 12.79 -30.41
CA ASN A 122 -50.76 11.64 -30.96
C ASN A 122 -52.29 11.78 -30.85
N LYS A 123 -52.80 12.34 -29.75
CA LYS A 123 -54.24 12.65 -29.61
C LYS A 123 -54.68 13.75 -30.56
N GLU A 124 -53.83 14.76 -30.78
CA GLU A 124 -54.07 15.86 -31.72
C GLU A 124 -54.23 15.32 -33.15
N LEU A 125 -53.26 14.52 -33.63
CA LEU A 125 -53.32 13.84 -34.92
C LEU A 125 -54.61 13.01 -35.05
N THR A 126 -54.87 12.12 -34.08
CA THR A 126 -56.01 11.19 -34.12
C THR A 126 -57.37 11.92 -34.12
N LYS A 127 -57.47 13.12 -33.52
CA LYS A 127 -58.71 13.93 -33.50
C LYS A 127 -58.84 14.90 -34.66
N GLY A 128 -57.72 15.34 -35.25
CA GLY A 128 -57.70 16.27 -36.37
C GLY A 128 -57.89 15.58 -37.72
N ALA A 129 -57.33 14.38 -37.88
CA ALA A 129 -57.33 13.66 -39.15
C ALA A 129 -58.72 13.22 -39.63
N GLY A 130 -58.88 13.16 -40.95
CA GLY A 130 -60.08 12.61 -41.61
C GLY A 130 -61.26 13.58 -41.77
N LYS A 131 -61.17 14.85 -41.32
CA LYS A 131 -62.21 15.86 -41.62
C LYS A 131 -62.19 16.27 -43.10
N SER A 132 -61.02 16.58 -43.62
CA SER A 132 -60.76 16.94 -45.02
C SER A 132 -61.03 15.76 -45.97
N SER A 133 -60.55 14.56 -45.62
CA SER A 133 -60.83 13.31 -46.37
C SER A 133 -62.33 13.10 -46.58
N LYS A 134 -63.15 13.18 -45.51
CA LYS A 134 -64.61 13.03 -45.61
C LYS A 134 -65.29 14.08 -46.49
N ALA A 135 -64.69 15.26 -46.67
CA ALA A 135 -65.20 16.28 -47.60
C ALA A 135 -64.90 15.88 -49.04
N VAL A 136 -63.70 15.35 -49.31
CA VAL A 136 -63.30 14.75 -50.60
C VAL A 136 -64.20 13.58 -50.97
N ASP A 137 -64.37 12.59 -50.09
CA ASP A 137 -65.20 11.39 -50.31
C ASP A 137 -66.64 11.78 -50.70
N LYS A 138 -67.19 12.76 -49.98
CA LYS A 138 -68.54 13.29 -50.23
C LYS A 138 -68.63 14.03 -51.57
N ALA A 139 -67.61 14.79 -51.94
CA ALA A 139 -67.57 15.48 -53.22
C ALA A 139 -67.47 14.47 -54.38
N ARG A 140 -66.53 13.51 -54.30
CA ARG A 140 -66.37 12.39 -55.25
C ARG A 140 -67.66 11.61 -55.45
N THR A 141 -68.30 11.18 -54.37
CA THR A 141 -69.60 10.47 -54.40
C THR A 141 -70.69 11.27 -55.13
N VAL A 142 -70.71 12.60 -54.98
CA VAL A 142 -71.68 13.46 -55.66
C VAL A 142 -71.33 13.65 -57.14
N THR A 143 -70.04 13.79 -57.49
CA THR A 143 -69.58 13.84 -58.88
C THR A 143 -69.94 12.54 -59.62
N GLN A 144 -69.56 11.39 -59.05
CA GLN A 144 -69.74 10.07 -59.66
C GLN A 144 -71.20 9.77 -59.97
N LYS A 145 -72.12 10.01 -59.02
CA LYS A 145 -73.57 9.88 -59.25
C LYS A 145 -74.12 10.72 -60.40
N HIS A 146 -73.48 11.85 -60.72
CA HIS A 146 -73.88 12.68 -61.87
C HIS A 146 -73.23 12.23 -63.17
N ILE A 147 -72.05 11.62 -63.13
CA ILE A 147 -71.43 10.93 -64.28
C ILE A 147 -72.29 9.72 -64.67
N GLU A 148 -72.68 8.89 -63.70
CA GLU A 148 -73.61 7.77 -63.90
C GLU A 148 -74.96 8.23 -64.48
N LEU A 149 -75.55 9.29 -63.92
CA LEU A 149 -76.81 9.86 -64.40
C LEU A 149 -76.69 10.40 -65.84
N LEU A 150 -75.57 11.03 -66.20
CA LEU A 150 -75.31 11.42 -67.58
C LEU A 150 -75.23 10.19 -68.50
N GLY A 151 -74.49 9.15 -68.11
CA GLY A 151 -74.35 7.91 -68.87
C GLY A 151 -75.68 7.20 -69.14
N GLN A 152 -76.57 7.16 -68.14
CA GLN A 152 -77.92 6.62 -68.30
C GLN A 152 -78.76 7.44 -69.29
N ASN A 153 -78.72 8.78 -69.20
CA ASN A 153 -79.52 9.64 -70.07
C ASN A 153 -78.96 9.71 -71.50
N THR A 154 -77.64 9.70 -71.70
CA THR A 154 -77.03 9.62 -73.05
C THR A 154 -77.31 8.29 -73.72
N ALA A 155 -77.18 7.16 -73.01
CA ALA A 155 -77.52 5.85 -73.57
C ALA A 155 -79.00 5.74 -73.98
N SER A 156 -79.91 6.37 -73.22
CA SER A 156 -81.34 6.39 -73.55
C SER A 156 -81.68 7.33 -74.72
N PHE A 157 -80.92 8.42 -74.92
CA PHE A 157 -81.20 9.48 -75.89
C PHE A 157 -81.41 8.97 -77.32
N ASP A 158 -80.52 8.10 -77.80
CA ASP A 158 -80.60 7.52 -79.14
C ASP A 158 -81.83 6.58 -79.27
N SER A 159 -82.16 5.85 -78.20
CA SER A 159 -83.28 4.89 -78.19
C SER A 159 -84.67 5.54 -78.10
N THR A 160 -84.78 6.74 -77.53
CA THR A 160 -86.05 7.49 -77.44
C THR A 160 -86.28 8.47 -78.59
N GLY A 161 -85.31 8.58 -79.51
CA GLY A 161 -85.34 9.55 -80.61
C GLY A 161 -85.17 10.99 -80.12
N GLY A 162 -84.29 11.21 -79.14
CA GLY A 162 -83.99 12.53 -78.57
C GLY A 162 -85.07 13.11 -77.65
N LYS A 163 -86.03 12.29 -77.20
CA LYS A 163 -87.07 12.71 -76.25
C LYS A 163 -86.59 12.52 -74.81
N THR A 164 -86.07 13.59 -74.21
CA THR A 164 -85.67 13.65 -72.79
C THR A 164 -86.44 14.75 -72.06
N ASP A 165 -86.65 14.57 -70.75
CA ASP A 165 -87.15 15.63 -69.88
C ASP A 165 -86.10 16.74 -69.68
N ALA A 166 -86.54 17.99 -69.49
CA ALA A 166 -85.67 19.15 -69.40
C ALA A 166 -84.72 19.14 -68.19
N ALA A 167 -85.06 18.44 -67.09
CA ALA A 167 -84.17 18.29 -65.94
C ALA A 167 -83.11 17.20 -66.15
N ASN A 168 -83.32 16.31 -67.13
CA ASN A 168 -82.46 15.17 -67.46
C ASN A 168 -81.77 15.31 -68.82
N ASP A 169 -81.82 16.51 -69.42
CA ASP A 169 -81.12 16.87 -70.65
C ASP A 169 -79.60 16.59 -70.52
N PRO A 170 -79.00 15.80 -71.43
CA PRO A 170 -77.58 15.44 -71.34
C PRO A 170 -76.60 16.63 -71.31
N TYR A 171 -76.92 17.74 -71.98
CA TYR A 171 -76.06 18.94 -71.98
C TYR A 171 -76.13 19.67 -70.63
N ILE A 172 -77.31 19.77 -70.02
CA ILE A 172 -77.47 20.29 -68.65
C ILE A 172 -76.76 19.38 -67.63
N LEU A 173 -76.91 18.06 -67.75
CA LEU A 173 -76.22 17.09 -66.88
C LEU A 173 -74.68 17.21 -67.00
N GLN A 174 -74.13 17.31 -68.22
CA GLN A 174 -72.70 17.50 -68.45
C GLN A 174 -72.17 18.78 -67.79
N ARG A 175 -72.89 19.91 -67.92
CA ARG A 175 -72.54 21.17 -67.23
C ARG A 175 -72.63 21.01 -65.71
N GLY A 176 -73.59 20.22 -65.22
CA GLY A 176 -73.71 19.83 -63.81
C GLY A 176 -72.50 19.06 -63.29
N ILE A 177 -71.92 18.15 -64.09
CA ILE A 177 -70.69 17.43 -63.76
C ILE A 177 -69.51 18.40 -63.65
N TYR A 178 -69.27 19.27 -64.63
CA TYR A 178 -68.15 20.23 -64.57
C TYR A 178 -68.18 21.10 -63.32
N HIS A 179 -69.38 21.53 -62.87
CA HIS A 179 -69.54 22.26 -61.62
C HIS A 179 -69.14 21.43 -60.38
N ARG A 180 -69.54 20.14 -60.33
CA ARG A 180 -69.25 19.22 -59.21
C ARG A 180 -67.78 18.81 -59.20
N LEU A 181 -67.20 18.53 -60.36
CA LEU A 181 -65.79 18.21 -60.54
C LEU A 181 -64.89 19.38 -60.08
N ASN A 182 -65.22 20.63 -60.44
CA ASN A 182 -64.53 21.80 -59.91
C ASN A 182 -64.60 21.89 -58.38
N LYS A 183 -65.76 21.58 -57.78
CA LYS A 183 -65.87 21.51 -56.31
C LYS A 183 -65.01 20.38 -55.72
N GLN A 184 -65.04 19.18 -56.31
CA GLN A 184 -64.23 18.05 -55.86
C GLN A 184 -62.74 18.39 -55.90
N ILE A 185 -62.25 18.96 -57.00
CA ILE A 185 -60.87 19.43 -57.15
C ILE A 185 -60.51 20.46 -56.07
N GLN A 186 -61.44 21.33 -55.67
CA GLN A 186 -61.21 22.27 -54.56
C GLN A 186 -61.07 21.55 -53.21
N GLU A 187 -61.93 20.58 -52.89
CA GLU A 187 -61.82 19.79 -51.65
C GLU A 187 -60.53 18.94 -51.64
N GLU A 188 -60.15 18.33 -52.77
CA GLU A 188 -58.91 17.54 -52.93
C GLU A 188 -57.67 18.41 -52.73
N ASN A 189 -57.64 19.60 -53.33
CA ASN A 189 -56.56 20.57 -53.12
C ASN A 189 -56.52 21.10 -51.68
N ASN A 190 -57.66 21.25 -51.00
CA ASN A 190 -57.71 21.64 -49.60
C ASN A 190 -57.15 20.52 -48.70
N ASN A 191 -57.59 19.27 -48.91
CA ASN A 191 -57.06 18.10 -48.22
C ASN A 191 -55.54 17.98 -48.40
N LYS A 192 -55.02 18.19 -49.62
CA LYS A 192 -53.58 18.20 -49.89
C LYS A 192 -52.82 19.29 -49.10
N ARG A 193 -53.37 20.50 -49.01
CA ARG A 193 -52.77 21.60 -48.21
C ARG A 193 -52.79 21.30 -46.72
N ASP A 194 -53.89 20.74 -46.21
CA ASP A 194 -54.01 20.33 -44.80
C ASP A 194 -52.99 19.23 -44.47
N MET A 195 -52.84 18.22 -45.34
CA MET A 195 -51.85 17.16 -45.16
C MET A 195 -50.40 17.67 -45.21
N LEU A 196 -50.08 18.61 -46.11
CA LEU A 196 -48.76 19.27 -46.13
C LEU A 196 -48.50 20.08 -44.84
N SER A 197 -49.52 20.74 -44.29
CA SER A 197 -49.43 21.44 -43.00
C SER A 197 -49.14 20.46 -41.85
N VAL A 198 -49.83 19.31 -41.81
CA VAL A 198 -49.55 18.23 -40.85
C VAL A 198 -48.12 17.72 -40.99
N GLN A 199 -47.64 17.44 -42.21
CA GLN A 199 -46.26 16.98 -42.45
C GLN A 199 -45.21 17.99 -41.93
N SER A 200 -45.41 19.29 -42.20
CA SER A 200 -44.54 20.36 -41.72
C SER A 200 -44.53 20.46 -40.19
N ALA A 201 -45.71 20.44 -39.57
CA ALA A 201 -45.85 20.46 -38.11
C ALA A 201 -45.21 19.23 -37.43
N PHE A 202 -45.24 18.06 -38.07
CA PHE A 202 -44.55 16.87 -37.60
C PHE A 202 -43.03 17.00 -37.71
N SER A 203 -42.51 17.49 -38.83
CA SER A 203 -41.07 17.74 -39.00
C SER A 203 -40.52 18.67 -37.91
N SER A 204 -41.23 19.77 -37.60
CA SER A 204 -40.86 20.67 -36.51
C SER A 204 -40.97 20.02 -35.13
N PHE A 205 -41.99 19.19 -34.90
CA PHE A 205 -42.17 18.49 -33.63
C PHE A 205 -41.06 17.44 -33.39
N GLU A 206 -40.63 16.70 -34.41
CA GLU A 206 -39.55 15.71 -34.27
C GLU A 206 -38.19 16.36 -34.00
N ALA A 207 -37.92 17.52 -34.60
CA ALA A 207 -36.74 18.32 -34.27
C ALA A 207 -36.75 18.74 -32.79
N HIS A 208 -37.91 19.15 -32.25
CA HIS A 208 -38.08 19.45 -30.81
C HIS A 208 -37.89 18.22 -29.92
N VAL A 209 -38.42 17.05 -30.32
CA VAL A 209 -38.23 15.78 -29.60
C VAL A 209 -36.73 15.44 -29.51
N LEU A 210 -36.00 15.50 -30.61
CA LEU A 210 -34.57 15.23 -30.66
C LEU A 210 -33.75 16.23 -29.81
N ASN A 211 -34.02 17.53 -29.94
CA ASN A 211 -33.35 18.57 -29.15
C ASN A 211 -33.59 18.37 -27.64
N THR A 212 -34.81 18.01 -27.23
CA THR A 212 -35.14 17.75 -25.83
C THR A 212 -34.42 16.51 -25.29
N ILE A 213 -34.31 15.43 -26.10
CA ILE A 213 -33.52 14.24 -25.75
C ILE A 213 -32.04 14.62 -25.57
N GLN A 214 -31.46 15.37 -26.51
CA GLN A 214 -30.06 15.80 -26.44
C GLN A 214 -29.79 16.62 -25.17
N GLN A 215 -30.64 17.60 -24.85
CA GLN A 215 -30.51 18.41 -23.64
C GLN A 215 -30.64 17.57 -22.36
N GLY A 216 -31.57 16.63 -22.30
CA GLY A 216 -31.72 15.71 -21.18
C GLY A 216 -30.50 14.80 -20.98
N LEU A 217 -29.90 14.31 -22.07
CA LEU A 217 -28.68 13.50 -22.02
C LEU A 217 -27.44 14.31 -21.62
N VAL A 218 -27.32 15.58 -22.06
CA VAL A 218 -26.26 16.48 -21.60
C VAL A 218 -26.35 16.69 -20.08
N GLN A 219 -27.55 16.93 -19.54
CA GLN A 219 -27.74 17.08 -18.08
C GLN A 219 -27.45 15.77 -17.32
N LEU A 220 -27.85 14.61 -17.86
CA LEU A 220 -27.48 13.31 -17.29
C LEU A 220 -25.95 13.18 -17.16
N VAL A 221 -25.22 13.39 -18.25
CA VAL A 221 -23.76 13.23 -18.28
C VAL A 221 -23.08 14.23 -17.35
N GLN A 222 -23.55 15.48 -17.30
CA GLN A 222 -23.04 16.48 -16.35
C GLN A 222 -23.19 16.04 -14.89
N VAL A 223 -24.36 15.51 -14.52
CA VAL A 223 -24.65 15.03 -13.15
C VAL A 223 -23.79 13.82 -12.78
N LEU A 224 -23.61 12.87 -13.71
CA LEU A 224 -22.78 11.68 -13.47
C LEU A 224 -21.28 12.00 -13.41
N ASN A 225 -20.79 12.90 -14.27
CA ASN A 225 -19.40 13.35 -14.24
C ASN A 225 -19.08 14.06 -12.92
N GLN A 226 -19.97 14.97 -12.46
CA GLN A 226 -19.79 15.65 -11.18
C GLN A 226 -19.70 14.66 -10.00
N GLN A 227 -20.49 13.58 -10.01
CA GLN A 227 -20.41 12.54 -8.99
C GLN A 227 -19.04 11.83 -9.03
N SER A 228 -18.56 11.48 -10.22
CA SER A 228 -17.25 10.85 -10.43
C SER A 228 -16.09 11.74 -9.98
N ASP A 229 -16.11 13.03 -10.34
CA ASP A 229 -15.06 13.98 -9.99
C ASP A 229 -15.04 14.30 -8.48
N ASN A 230 -16.21 14.41 -7.84
CA ASN A 230 -16.31 14.52 -6.39
C ASN A 230 -15.68 13.29 -5.70
N GLN A 231 -16.04 12.08 -6.14
CA GLN A 231 -15.53 10.84 -5.58
C GLN A 231 -14.01 10.70 -5.75
N LYS A 232 -13.49 11.03 -6.94
CA LYS A 232 -12.04 11.11 -7.20
C LYS A 232 -11.33 12.08 -6.26
N THR A 233 -11.93 13.24 -6.01
CA THR A 233 -11.38 14.26 -5.10
C THR A 233 -11.28 13.72 -3.67
N LEU A 234 -12.33 13.08 -3.16
CA LEU A 234 -12.37 12.52 -1.79
C LEU A 234 -11.35 11.37 -1.59
N TYR A 235 -11.11 10.53 -2.59
CA TYR A 235 -10.03 9.53 -2.53
C TYR A 235 -8.63 10.16 -2.61
N THR A 236 -8.47 11.22 -3.40
CA THR A 236 -7.20 11.95 -3.51
C THR A 236 -6.86 12.66 -2.20
N ASP A 237 -7.86 13.24 -1.53
CA ASP A 237 -7.73 13.86 -0.19
C ASP A 237 -7.25 12.84 0.85
N THR A 238 -7.91 11.68 0.91
CA THR A 238 -7.51 10.55 1.79
C THR A 238 -6.04 10.12 1.57
N LEU A 239 -5.61 9.99 0.32
CA LEU A 239 -4.21 9.70 -0.02
C LEU A 239 -3.27 10.84 0.39
N THR A 240 -3.69 12.08 0.21
CA THR A 240 -2.90 13.27 0.57
C THR A 240 -2.68 13.35 2.07
N THR A 241 -3.71 13.14 2.89
CA THR A 241 -3.61 13.06 4.36
C THR A 241 -2.62 11.96 4.78
N ALA A 242 -2.69 10.78 4.16
CA ALA A 242 -1.75 9.70 4.47
C ALA A 242 -0.28 10.05 4.11
N GLN A 243 -0.07 10.74 3.00
CA GLN A 243 1.26 11.17 2.53
C GLN A 243 1.84 12.35 3.33
N GLN A 244 1.02 13.09 4.08
CA GLN A 244 1.45 14.19 4.94
C GLN A 244 1.94 13.74 6.32
N ILE A 245 1.69 12.49 6.73
CA ILE A 245 2.21 11.93 7.99
C ILE A 245 3.73 11.80 7.87
N ALA A 246 4.47 12.54 8.71
CA ALA A 246 5.93 12.42 8.75
C ALA A 246 6.33 11.04 9.33
N PRO A 247 7.34 10.34 8.76
CA PRO A 247 7.68 8.95 9.15
C PRO A 247 8.01 8.75 10.64
N ASP A 248 8.47 9.80 11.31
CA ASP A 248 8.84 9.82 12.73
C ASP A 248 7.75 10.40 13.64
N PHE A 249 6.64 10.93 13.10
CA PHE A 249 5.57 11.62 13.86
C PHE A 249 5.03 10.76 15.01
N GLU A 250 4.56 9.56 14.69
CA GLU A 250 3.98 8.63 15.67
C GLU A 250 5.00 8.17 16.71
N TRP A 251 6.25 7.92 16.28
CA TRP A 251 7.31 7.48 17.18
C TRP A 251 7.71 8.60 18.15
N ASN A 252 7.90 9.83 17.66
CA ASN A 252 8.23 10.98 18.49
C ASN A 252 7.12 11.28 19.50
N GLY A 253 5.85 11.22 19.07
CA GLY A 253 4.70 11.35 19.96
C GLY A 253 4.65 10.25 21.02
N PHE A 254 4.86 9.00 20.63
CA PHE A 254 4.91 7.85 21.54
C PHE A 254 6.04 7.97 22.57
N VAL A 255 7.25 8.37 22.14
CA VAL A 255 8.40 8.59 23.02
C VAL A 255 8.12 9.71 24.02
N GLN A 256 7.56 10.84 23.57
CA GLN A 256 7.19 11.93 24.47
C GLN A 256 6.15 11.52 25.52
N ARG A 257 5.13 10.74 25.12
CA ARG A 257 4.08 10.23 26.03
C ARG A 257 4.60 9.22 27.06
N ASN A 258 5.68 8.48 26.75
CA ASN A 258 6.17 7.36 27.56
C ASN A 258 7.62 7.57 28.06
N ASN A 259 8.10 8.81 28.10
CA ASN A 259 9.49 9.15 28.44
C ASN A 259 9.94 8.72 29.85
N ASN A 260 8.99 8.40 30.72
CA ASN A 260 9.19 7.90 32.09
C ASN A 260 9.28 6.37 32.18
N ILE A 261 8.95 5.66 31.09
CA ILE A 261 8.96 4.19 30.99
C ILE A 261 10.05 3.73 30.02
N LEU A 262 10.24 4.45 28.92
CA LEU A 262 11.25 4.16 27.92
C LEU A 262 12.66 4.45 28.47
N ILE A 263 13.64 3.67 28.00
CA ILE A 263 15.04 3.86 28.33
C ILE A 263 15.52 5.13 27.61
N ASP A 264 16.09 6.08 28.34
CA ASP A 264 16.77 7.23 27.75
C ASP A 264 18.04 6.74 27.01
N PRO A 265 18.14 6.93 25.67
CA PRO A 265 19.32 6.52 24.92
C PRO A 265 20.59 7.30 25.27
N ASN A 266 20.46 8.40 26.03
CA ASN A 266 21.58 9.18 26.56
C ASN A 266 21.99 8.75 27.97
N ALA A 267 21.27 7.82 28.60
CA ALA A 267 21.66 7.27 29.89
C ALA A 267 22.97 6.48 29.75
N PRO A 268 23.98 6.73 30.61
CA PRO A 268 25.25 6.02 30.52
C PRO A 268 25.08 4.54 30.87
N ASP A 269 25.82 3.68 30.16
CA ASP A 269 25.91 2.25 30.48
C ASP A 269 26.30 2.03 31.95
N ARG A 270 25.68 1.03 32.56
CA ARG A 270 25.96 0.66 33.96
C ARG A 270 27.38 0.09 34.08
N ASN A 271 28.24 0.80 34.79
CA ASN A 271 29.62 0.39 35.07
C ASN A 271 29.71 -0.28 36.44
N VAL A 272 30.42 -1.41 36.58
CA VAL A 272 30.68 -2.04 37.88
C VAL A 272 31.34 -1.06 38.86
N ARG A 273 32.19 -0.14 38.38
CA ARG A 273 32.81 0.92 39.20
C ARG A 273 31.82 1.94 39.77
N SER A 274 30.62 2.06 39.20
CA SER A 274 29.53 2.92 39.70
C SER A 274 28.57 2.18 40.64
N ILE A 275 28.80 0.88 40.88
CA ILE A 275 28.01 0.08 41.82
C ILE A 275 28.81 -0.03 43.12
N SER A 276 28.23 0.47 44.21
CA SER A 276 28.75 0.23 45.55
C SER A 276 27.99 -0.93 46.22
N PHE A 277 28.70 -1.71 47.04
CA PHE A 277 28.09 -2.75 47.87
C PHE A 277 28.65 -2.75 49.30
N PRO A 278 27.89 -3.24 50.30
CA PRO A 278 28.33 -3.25 51.69
C PRO A 278 29.66 -4.00 51.86
N ASN A 279 30.59 -3.41 52.62
CA ASN A 279 31.93 -3.92 52.92
C ASN A 279 32.93 -3.97 51.74
N GLN A 280 32.63 -3.38 50.58
CA GLN A 280 33.55 -3.30 49.43
C GLN A 280 34.95 -2.80 49.84
N ASP A 281 35.02 -1.64 50.51
CA ASP A 281 36.26 -1.01 50.97
C ASP A 281 36.68 -1.43 52.40
N HIS A 282 36.10 -2.49 52.95
CA HIS A 282 36.45 -2.95 54.30
C HIS A 282 37.91 -3.43 54.33
N LYS A 283 38.71 -3.00 55.31
CA LYS A 283 40.17 -3.27 55.36
C LYS A 283 40.56 -4.74 55.06
N ALA A 284 39.75 -5.71 55.45
CA ALA A 284 40.01 -7.13 55.20
C ALA A 284 39.90 -7.59 53.73
N THR A 285 39.22 -6.85 52.85
CA THR A 285 39.15 -7.11 51.40
C THR A 285 40.38 -6.58 50.64
N GLN A 286 41.15 -5.68 51.25
CA GLN A 286 42.32 -5.07 50.64
C GLN A 286 43.59 -5.93 50.87
N PRO A 287 44.41 -6.18 49.83
CA PRO A 287 45.65 -6.94 49.98
C PRO A 287 46.71 -6.14 50.75
N MET A 288 47.57 -6.83 51.50
CA MET A 288 48.79 -6.22 52.05
C MET A 288 49.86 -6.05 50.97
N ILE A 289 49.90 -6.98 50.01
CA ILE A 289 50.63 -6.87 48.73
C ILE A 289 49.96 -7.80 47.72
N ALA A 290 49.93 -7.37 46.46
CA ALA A 290 49.44 -8.16 45.32
C ALA A 290 50.29 -7.85 44.08
N GLY A 291 50.39 -8.80 43.16
CA GLY A 291 51.18 -8.66 41.93
C GLY A 291 51.78 -9.97 41.44
N SER A 292 52.51 -9.92 40.33
CA SER A 292 53.12 -11.11 39.74
C SER A 292 54.43 -11.52 40.41
N LEU A 293 54.60 -12.83 40.62
CA LEU A 293 55.86 -13.47 40.97
C LEU A 293 56.09 -14.65 40.03
N GLU A 294 57.35 -14.99 39.82
CA GLU A 294 57.74 -16.23 39.17
C GLU A 294 57.95 -17.33 40.22
N ARG A 295 57.37 -18.52 40.03
CA ARG A 295 57.55 -19.69 40.89
C ARG A 295 58.25 -20.82 40.13
N LYS A 296 59.22 -21.47 40.75
CA LYS A 296 59.92 -22.64 40.17
C LYS A 296 58.97 -23.85 40.07
N GLY A 297 58.62 -24.26 38.85
CA GLY A 297 57.68 -25.33 38.56
C GLY A 297 58.21 -26.73 38.93
N LYS A 298 57.32 -27.60 39.44
CA LYS A 298 57.66 -28.91 40.04
C LYS A 298 58.28 -29.92 39.07
N MET A 299 57.92 -29.90 37.78
CA MET A 299 58.39 -30.89 36.80
C MET A 299 59.56 -30.41 35.93
N LEU A 300 59.50 -29.18 35.42
CA LEU A 300 60.43 -28.68 34.39
C LEU A 300 61.56 -27.80 34.95
N LYS A 301 61.58 -27.52 36.27
CA LYS A 301 62.50 -26.58 36.94
C LYS A 301 62.55 -25.15 36.34
N LYS A 302 61.66 -24.83 35.41
CA LYS A 302 61.46 -23.49 34.86
C LYS A 302 60.69 -22.61 35.84
N TYR A 303 60.87 -21.32 35.73
CA TYR A 303 60.09 -20.33 36.47
C TYR A 303 58.83 -19.99 35.67
N GLU A 304 57.67 -20.07 36.32
CA GLU A 304 56.34 -19.79 35.76
C GLU A 304 55.73 -18.59 36.50
N THR A 305 55.23 -17.61 35.76
CA THR A 305 54.60 -16.41 36.33
C THR A 305 53.18 -16.72 36.80
N GLY A 306 52.89 -16.43 38.07
CA GLY A 306 51.54 -16.41 38.63
C GLY A 306 51.21 -15.04 39.23
N TYR A 307 49.94 -14.79 39.51
CA TYR A 307 49.51 -13.63 40.29
C TYR A 307 49.37 -14.04 41.75
N TYR A 308 49.98 -13.30 42.66
CA TYR A 308 49.99 -13.64 44.08
C TYR A 308 49.37 -12.52 44.90
N VAL A 309 48.78 -12.89 46.04
CA VAL A 309 48.15 -11.93 46.96
C VAL A 309 48.44 -12.36 48.40
N VAL A 310 48.92 -11.43 49.24
CA VAL A 310 48.91 -11.62 50.70
C VAL A 310 47.72 -10.88 51.30
N SER A 311 46.72 -11.61 51.81
CA SER A 311 45.50 -11.04 52.41
C SER A 311 45.73 -10.61 53.87
N GLN A 312 44.92 -9.68 54.38
CA GLN A 312 45.00 -9.27 55.81
C GLN A 312 44.82 -10.46 56.77
N SER A 313 44.07 -11.48 56.35
CA SER A 313 43.87 -12.78 57.02
C SER A 313 45.11 -13.68 57.00
N LYS A 314 46.27 -13.18 56.57
CA LYS A 314 47.58 -13.86 56.60
C LYS A 314 47.70 -15.08 55.68
N PHE A 315 46.90 -15.13 54.61
CA PHE A 315 47.11 -16.11 53.54
C PHE A 315 47.93 -15.51 52.40
N LEU A 316 48.83 -16.31 51.83
CA LEU A 316 49.42 -16.10 50.51
C LEU A 316 48.65 -16.96 49.51
N HIS A 317 47.83 -16.32 48.67
CA HIS A 317 47.08 -16.95 47.60
C HIS A 317 47.85 -16.87 46.28
N GLU A 318 47.67 -17.88 45.43
CA GLU A 318 48.18 -17.96 44.07
C GLU A 318 46.99 -18.06 43.11
N PHE A 319 46.94 -17.16 42.13
CA PHE A 319 45.92 -17.08 41.09
C PHE A 319 46.58 -17.11 39.70
N LYS A 320 45.83 -17.61 38.72
CA LYS A 320 46.26 -17.64 37.32
C LYS A 320 46.24 -16.27 36.64
N THR A 321 45.45 -15.34 37.17
CA THR A 321 45.20 -13.98 36.63
C THR A 321 44.59 -13.12 37.72
N ASP A 322 44.64 -11.80 37.55
CA ASP A 322 43.98 -10.75 38.34
C ASP A 322 42.70 -10.20 37.68
N ASP A 323 42.17 -10.90 36.68
CA ASP A 323 40.93 -10.54 35.99
C ASP A 323 39.70 -11.17 36.69
N ASP A 324 39.17 -10.45 37.67
CA ASP A 324 37.94 -10.78 38.40
C ASP A 324 36.66 -10.73 37.52
N PHE A 325 36.74 -10.26 36.26
CA PHE A 325 35.58 -10.12 35.37
C PHE A 325 35.45 -11.29 34.39
N GLN A 326 36.56 -11.82 33.88
CA GLN A 326 36.55 -12.96 32.95
C GLN A 326 36.49 -14.31 33.65
N ARG A 327 36.90 -14.40 34.92
CA ARG A 327 36.95 -15.66 35.69
C ARG A 327 36.67 -15.42 37.17
N ASP A 328 36.00 -16.38 37.80
CA ASP A 328 35.90 -16.40 39.27
C ASP A 328 37.32 -16.49 39.89
N PRO A 329 37.66 -15.64 40.86
CA PRO A 329 38.96 -15.64 41.51
C PRO A 329 39.09 -16.81 42.50
N VAL A 330 39.36 -18.00 41.95
CA VAL A 330 39.63 -19.23 42.71
C VAL A 330 41.16 -19.41 42.85
N PRO A 331 41.72 -19.47 44.07
CA PRO A 331 43.15 -19.73 44.25
C PRO A 331 43.54 -21.13 43.78
N GLU A 332 44.58 -21.25 42.94
CA GLU A 332 45.17 -22.53 42.53
C GLU A 332 45.97 -23.19 43.68
N ASN A 333 46.47 -22.36 44.59
CA ASN A 333 47.24 -22.73 45.78
C ASN A 333 47.05 -21.64 46.85
N SER A 334 47.11 -22.00 48.13
CA SER A 334 46.98 -21.04 49.25
C SER A 334 47.74 -21.52 50.47
N LEU A 335 48.67 -20.69 50.95
CA LEU A 335 49.45 -20.95 52.16
C LEU A 335 48.96 -20.05 53.30
N TYR A 336 48.68 -20.61 54.47
CA TYR A 336 48.48 -19.82 55.69
C TYR A 336 49.85 -19.46 56.27
N LEU A 337 50.27 -18.20 56.12
CA LEU A 337 51.63 -17.78 56.42
C LEU A 337 52.07 -18.03 57.86
N PRO A 338 51.23 -17.90 58.91
CA PRO A 338 51.63 -18.21 60.28
C PRO A 338 52.10 -19.65 60.50
N ASP A 339 51.68 -20.60 59.64
CA ASP A 339 52.13 -22.00 59.67
C ASP A 339 53.33 -22.26 58.72
N CYS A 340 53.85 -21.21 58.06
CA CYS A 340 54.93 -21.30 57.07
C CYS A 340 56.28 -20.84 57.64
N ALA A 341 57.35 -21.40 57.07
CA ALA A 341 58.73 -20.94 57.23
C ALA A 341 59.18 -20.15 56.00
N VAL A 342 59.92 -19.06 56.21
CA VAL A 342 60.44 -18.20 55.13
C VAL A 342 61.96 -18.23 55.15
N GLY A 343 62.56 -18.59 54.01
CA GLY A 343 64.01 -18.64 53.81
C GLY A 343 64.63 -17.25 53.62
N ALA A 344 65.95 -17.20 53.46
CA ALA A 344 66.67 -15.96 53.24
C ALA A 344 66.33 -15.31 51.87
N LEU A 345 66.37 -13.97 51.83
CA LEU A 345 66.30 -13.21 50.59
C LEU A 345 67.66 -13.25 49.88
N ASP A 346 67.68 -13.75 48.65
CA ASP A 346 68.87 -13.84 47.79
C ASP A 346 68.64 -13.08 46.48
N GLY A 347 69.03 -11.80 46.47
CA GLY A 347 68.87 -10.91 45.32
C GLY A 347 67.40 -10.74 44.92
N THR A 348 66.96 -11.46 43.89
CA THR A 348 65.58 -11.47 43.40
C THR A 348 64.75 -12.65 43.89
N LYS A 349 65.35 -13.60 44.63
CA LYS A 349 64.75 -14.89 45.00
C LYS A 349 64.54 -15.03 46.50
N PHE A 350 63.53 -15.81 46.89
CA PHE A 350 63.30 -16.25 48.26
C PHE A 350 62.45 -17.52 48.28
N ASN A 351 62.51 -18.29 49.37
CA ASN A 351 61.74 -19.53 49.52
C ASN A 351 60.65 -19.36 50.59
N VAL A 352 59.47 -19.93 50.36
CA VAL A 352 58.41 -20.08 51.38
C VAL A 352 58.02 -21.54 51.47
N LYS A 353 58.12 -22.12 52.66
CA LYS A 353 57.84 -23.52 52.94
C LYS A 353 56.58 -23.63 53.78
N GLY A 354 55.57 -24.28 53.23
CA GLY A 354 54.25 -24.34 53.86
C GLY A 354 53.34 -25.41 53.26
N LYS A 355 52.17 -25.56 53.86
CA LYS A 355 51.13 -26.50 53.43
C LYS A 355 50.09 -25.78 52.59
N ASP A 356 49.79 -26.31 51.40
CA ASP A 356 48.68 -25.81 50.59
C ASP A 356 47.34 -26.22 51.21
N VAL A 357 46.49 -25.23 51.46
CA VAL A 357 45.15 -25.38 52.05
C VAL A 357 44.02 -24.91 51.12
N SER A 358 44.32 -24.58 49.85
CA SER A 358 43.35 -24.14 48.82
C SER A 358 42.14 -25.08 48.67
N LYS A 359 42.34 -26.39 48.83
CA LYS A 359 41.33 -27.44 48.61
C LYS A 359 40.41 -27.71 49.81
N GLY A 360 40.46 -26.85 50.84
CA GLY A 360 39.59 -26.94 52.02
C GLY A 360 39.77 -28.22 52.85
N LYS A 361 38.92 -28.40 53.87
CA LYS A 361 39.07 -29.47 54.86
C LYS A 361 39.03 -30.89 54.29
N LEU A 362 38.36 -31.12 53.15
CA LEU A 362 38.22 -32.45 52.55
C LEU A 362 39.48 -32.91 51.80
N GLY A 363 40.28 -31.98 51.26
CA GLY A 363 41.55 -32.29 50.57
C GLY A 363 42.79 -32.23 51.45
N ASN A 364 42.70 -31.63 52.65
CA ASN A 364 43.88 -31.18 53.40
C ASN A 364 44.65 -32.30 54.14
N ASN A 365 44.12 -33.53 54.22
CA ASN A 365 44.75 -34.62 54.98
C ASN A 365 45.95 -35.27 54.27
N PHE A 366 46.19 -34.97 52.99
CA PHE A 366 47.33 -35.48 52.22
C PHE A 366 48.26 -34.38 51.65
N SER A 367 48.01 -33.11 51.99
CA SER A 367 48.86 -31.99 51.57
C SER A 367 50.18 -32.01 52.38
N MET A 368 51.29 -32.32 51.70
CA MET A 368 52.64 -32.24 52.29
C MET A 368 53.16 -30.80 52.29
N ASN A 369 54.09 -30.49 53.20
CA ASN A 369 54.82 -29.22 53.15
C ASN A 369 55.60 -29.13 51.84
N HIS A 370 55.35 -28.05 51.10
CA HIS A 370 56.03 -27.72 49.86
C HIS A 370 56.88 -26.47 50.06
N GLU A 371 58.10 -26.51 49.54
CA GLU A 371 58.97 -25.35 49.48
C GLU A 371 58.82 -24.70 48.10
N LEU A 372 58.25 -23.49 48.09
CA LEU A 372 58.02 -22.70 46.89
C LEU A 372 59.17 -21.71 46.73
N GLN A 373 59.99 -21.90 45.71
CA GLN A 373 61.06 -20.97 45.35
C GLN A 373 60.48 -19.87 44.44
N PHE A 374 60.37 -18.65 44.98
CA PHE A 374 59.87 -17.47 44.28
C PHE A 374 61.02 -16.64 43.70
N LYS A 375 60.72 -15.91 42.64
CA LYS A 375 61.56 -14.88 42.02
C LYS A 375 60.68 -13.68 41.67
N ALA A 376 61.08 -12.48 42.11
CA ALA A 376 60.44 -11.23 41.68
C ALA A 376 61.19 -10.61 40.50
N HIS A 377 60.56 -9.66 39.83
CA HIS A 377 61.14 -8.94 38.68
C HIS A 377 62.36 -8.10 39.05
N THR A 378 62.40 -7.55 40.27
CA THR A 378 63.51 -6.75 40.79
C THR A 378 63.88 -7.17 42.21
N ALA A 379 65.11 -6.88 42.64
CA ALA A 379 65.55 -7.13 44.02
C ALA A 379 64.78 -6.27 45.03
N ALA A 380 64.36 -5.07 44.64
CA ALA A 380 63.52 -4.20 45.47
C ALA A 380 62.12 -4.80 45.69
N ASP A 381 61.52 -5.41 44.67
CA ASP A 381 60.22 -6.07 44.80
C ASP A 381 60.33 -7.39 45.56
N ALA A 382 61.42 -8.15 45.35
CA ALA A 382 61.71 -9.32 46.17
C ALA A 382 61.81 -8.96 47.66
N ALA A 383 62.48 -7.85 47.99
CA ALA A 383 62.56 -7.34 49.36
C ALA A 383 61.19 -6.93 49.94
N LYS A 384 60.33 -6.25 49.17
CA LYS A 384 58.96 -5.89 49.60
C LYS A 384 58.11 -7.14 49.88
N TRP A 385 58.10 -8.09 48.95
CA TRP A 385 57.37 -9.35 49.07
C TRP A 385 57.87 -10.17 50.26
N TRP A 386 59.19 -10.35 50.37
CA TRP A 386 59.82 -11.08 51.45
C TRP A 386 59.50 -10.46 52.82
N GLU A 387 59.62 -9.14 52.98
CA GLU A 387 59.38 -8.47 54.26
C GLU A 387 57.90 -8.56 54.68
N ILE A 388 56.94 -8.45 53.75
CA ILE A 388 55.51 -8.60 54.07
C ILE A 388 55.15 -10.05 54.40
N ILE A 389 55.70 -11.02 53.66
CA ILE A 389 55.52 -12.44 53.93
C ILE A 389 56.15 -12.81 55.28
N ARG A 390 57.38 -12.37 55.56
CA ARG A 390 58.11 -12.53 56.83
C ARG A 390 57.34 -12.01 58.03
N ARG A 391 56.76 -10.81 57.94
CA ARG A 391 55.91 -10.23 59.02
C ARG A 391 54.63 -11.03 59.29
N CYS A 392 54.24 -11.91 58.39
CA CYS A 392 53.06 -12.76 58.52
C CYS A 392 53.42 -14.23 58.81
N ALA A 393 54.71 -14.58 58.79
CA ALA A 393 55.19 -15.94 58.95
C ALA A 393 55.45 -16.31 60.41
N GLY A 394 55.21 -17.57 60.78
CA GLY A 394 55.50 -18.06 62.14
C GLY A 394 56.95 -18.45 62.36
N GLN A 395 57.70 -18.74 61.29
CA GLN A 395 59.08 -19.22 61.37
C GLN A 395 59.99 -18.54 60.33
N LEU A 396 61.24 -18.30 60.71
CA LEU A 396 62.29 -17.78 59.83
C LEU A 396 63.45 -18.76 59.76
N THR A 397 63.97 -18.99 58.56
CA THR A 397 65.11 -19.85 58.30
C THR A 397 66.20 -19.10 57.53
N GLU A 398 67.47 -19.36 57.85
CA GLU A 398 68.61 -18.76 57.13
C GLU A 398 68.97 -19.54 55.84
N GLU A 399 68.17 -20.54 55.46
CA GLU A 399 68.35 -21.35 54.25
C GLU A 399 68.26 -20.45 53.00
N ARG A 400 69.29 -20.51 52.15
CA ARG A 400 69.36 -19.78 50.87
C ARG A 400 68.87 -20.66 49.72
N PRO A 401 68.27 -20.10 48.65
CA PRO A 401 67.84 -20.88 47.49
C PRO A 401 69.02 -21.56 46.76
N ASP A 402 68.79 -22.76 46.20
CA ASP A 402 69.85 -23.53 45.51
C ASP A 402 70.51 -22.75 44.36
N VAL A 403 71.83 -22.52 44.48
CA VAL A 403 72.70 -22.16 43.36
C VAL A 403 73.06 -23.40 42.55
N SER A 404 72.91 -23.33 41.23
CA SER A 404 73.25 -24.43 40.30
C SER A 404 74.41 -23.98 39.40
N GLU A 405 75.62 -24.45 39.67
CA GLU A 405 76.78 -24.31 38.78
C GLU A 405 77.64 -25.60 38.74
N PRO A 406 78.46 -25.82 37.69
CA PRO A 406 78.80 -27.16 37.21
C PRO A 406 80.21 -27.66 37.60
N ASN A 407 80.34 -28.97 37.77
CA ASN A 407 81.64 -29.64 37.94
C ASN A 407 82.19 -30.19 36.62
N SER A 408 83.43 -29.81 36.30
CA SER A 408 84.28 -30.47 35.29
C SER A 408 85.59 -30.92 35.93
N PRO A 409 86.02 -32.18 35.76
CA PRO A 409 87.42 -32.56 35.95
C PRO A 409 88.19 -32.51 34.62
N VAL A 410 89.45 -32.11 34.70
CA VAL A 410 90.40 -32.08 33.58
C VAL A 410 91.27 -33.33 33.63
N ASP A 411 91.47 -34.00 32.50
CA ASP A 411 92.71 -34.76 32.25
C ASP A 411 93.10 -34.70 30.76
N GLY A 412 94.40 -34.79 30.47
CA GLY A 412 94.97 -34.44 29.16
C GLY A 412 95.58 -35.61 28.38
N GLY A 413 95.45 -35.62 27.05
CA GLY A 413 95.98 -36.73 26.23
C GLY A 413 95.89 -36.57 24.70
N LYS A 414 96.75 -35.71 24.14
CA LYS A 414 97.16 -35.58 22.71
C LYS A 414 96.58 -36.54 21.62
N ARG A 415 96.12 -35.86 20.53
CA ARG A 415 96.46 -36.04 19.08
C ARG A 415 95.59 -36.86 18.09
N VAL A 416 95.01 -36.10 17.14
CA VAL A 416 95.09 -36.19 15.65
C VAL A 416 94.15 -37.14 14.87
N GLY A 417 93.52 -36.56 13.82
CA GLY A 417 92.89 -37.23 12.66
C GLY A 417 91.36 -37.24 12.70
N SER A 418 90.53 -36.42 12.01
CA SER A 418 90.50 -35.78 10.66
C SER A 418 89.85 -36.62 9.55
N GLY A 419 88.62 -36.24 9.17
CA GLY A 419 87.83 -36.71 8.01
C GLY A 419 86.32 -36.46 8.29
N LEU A 420 85.61 -35.52 7.65
CA LEU A 420 85.08 -35.55 6.26
C LEU A 420 84.23 -36.82 6.04
N SER A 421 82.96 -36.84 5.61
CA SER A 421 82.08 -35.90 4.89
C SER A 421 80.64 -36.52 4.85
N GLN A 422 79.51 -35.93 4.41
CA GLN A 422 79.04 -34.60 3.96
C GLN A 422 77.50 -34.66 3.74
N VAL A 423 76.76 -33.53 3.84
CA VAL A 423 75.64 -33.11 2.91
C VAL A 423 74.32 -33.97 2.93
N GLU A 424 73.07 -33.53 2.68
CA GLU A 424 72.31 -32.30 2.28
C GLU A 424 70.93 -32.39 3.03
N GLN A 425 70.24 -31.37 3.57
CA GLN A 425 69.51 -30.22 2.96
C GLN A 425 68.56 -30.54 1.77
N PRO A 426 67.51 -29.73 1.50
CA PRO A 426 66.77 -28.74 2.32
C PRO A 426 65.22 -28.90 2.23
N SER A 427 64.37 -28.20 3.01
CA SER A 427 63.57 -27.02 2.56
C SER A 427 62.22 -26.98 3.32
N ARG A 428 61.50 -25.87 3.57
CA ARG A 428 61.79 -24.41 3.73
C ARG A 428 60.51 -23.70 4.26
N THR A 429 60.64 -22.60 5.03
CA THR A 429 59.80 -21.35 5.16
C THR A 429 58.26 -21.41 4.95
N GLY A 430 57.36 -20.72 5.67
CA GLY A 430 57.36 -19.51 6.52
C GLY A 430 55.94 -18.85 6.44
N THR A 431 55.57 -17.67 6.97
CA THR A 431 56.11 -16.72 7.98
C THR A 431 55.10 -15.56 8.19
N MET A 432 54.95 -15.02 9.43
CA MET A 432 54.40 -13.67 9.77
C MET A 432 52.87 -13.43 9.47
N GLU A 433 52.13 -12.42 10.00
CA GLU A 433 52.40 -11.30 10.93
C GLU A 433 51.14 -10.79 11.71
N THR A 434 51.23 -9.58 12.29
CA THR A 434 50.40 -8.90 13.32
C THR A 434 49.12 -8.14 12.90
N GLN A 435 48.38 -7.70 13.94
CA GLN A 435 47.58 -6.44 14.06
C GLN A 435 46.08 -6.44 13.74
N ALA A 436 45.42 -5.31 14.05
CA ALA A 436 44.05 -5.20 14.53
C ALA A 436 43.19 -4.12 13.82
N SER A 437 41.93 -3.96 14.28
CA SER A 437 41.07 -2.75 14.20
C SER A 437 39.99 -2.65 13.09
N ALA A 438 38.76 -2.43 13.57
CA ALA A 438 37.64 -1.62 13.03
C ALA A 438 36.89 -1.99 11.71
N GLY A 439 35.57 -2.21 11.86
CA GLY A 439 34.57 -1.26 11.31
C GLY A 439 33.82 -1.61 10.00
N ALA A 440 32.54 -1.19 9.97
CA ALA A 440 31.65 -0.99 8.81
C ALA A 440 31.00 -2.20 8.10
N THR A 441 29.70 -2.37 8.42
CA THR A 441 28.55 -2.55 7.49
C THR A 441 28.75 -3.17 6.10
N GLY A 442 28.05 -4.28 5.84
CA GLY A 442 27.79 -4.79 4.49
C GLY A 442 26.47 -5.57 4.42
N GLU A 443 25.52 -5.10 3.62
CA GLU A 443 24.21 -5.73 3.40
C GLU A 443 24.33 -7.01 2.53
N SER A 444 23.39 -7.94 2.71
CA SER A 444 23.40 -9.24 2.02
C SER A 444 22.99 -9.14 0.55
N MET A 445 23.61 -10.00 -0.27
CA MET A 445 23.70 -9.85 -1.73
C MET A 445 22.48 -10.38 -2.52
N GLU A 446 21.32 -10.58 -1.87
CA GLU A 446 20.11 -11.17 -2.50
C GLU A 446 19.11 -10.11 -3.01
N ALA A 447 19.28 -8.83 -2.68
CA ALA A 447 18.37 -7.75 -3.09
C ALA A 447 18.64 -7.15 -4.48
N ARG A 448 19.70 -7.60 -5.19
CA ARG A 448 20.22 -6.93 -6.39
C ARG A 448 19.67 -7.45 -7.71
N GLU A 449 19.44 -8.76 -7.85
CA GLU A 449 18.91 -9.36 -9.10
C GLU A 449 17.42 -9.07 -9.35
N ALA A 450 16.68 -8.58 -8.34
CA ALA A 450 15.27 -8.24 -8.46
C ALA A 450 14.98 -6.84 -9.05
N ARG A 451 15.99 -5.95 -9.14
CA ARG A 451 15.79 -4.56 -9.61
C ARG A 451 16.10 -4.34 -11.10
N GLU A 452 17.05 -5.08 -11.67
CA GLU A 452 17.41 -4.95 -13.10
C GLU A 452 16.30 -5.43 -14.06
N ALA A 453 15.39 -6.29 -13.61
CA ALA A 453 14.28 -6.78 -14.44
C ALA A 453 13.08 -5.81 -14.56
N ALA A 454 13.09 -4.67 -13.85
CA ALA A 454 11.97 -3.73 -13.79
C ALA A 454 12.10 -2.53 -14.74
N GLU A 455 13.31 -2.00 -14.93
CA GLU A 455 13.54 -0.76 -15.70
C GLU A 455 13.39 -0.98 -17.22
N ASP A 456 13.71 -2.18 -17.72
CA ASP A 456 13.65 -2.52 -19.15
C ASP A 456 12.21 -2.60 -19.71
N ARG A 457 11.18 -2.58 -18.84
CA ARG A 457 9.76 -2.54 -19.26
C ARG A 457 9.18 -1.13 -19.39
N GLN A 458 9.85 -0.09 -18.89
CA GLN A 458 9.34 1.28 -18.92
C GLN A 458 9.82 2.10 -20.13
N ALA A 459 10.86 1.65 -20.85
CA ALA A 459 11.37 2.29 -22.06
C ALA A 459 10.52 2.07 -23.32
N ALA A 460 9.52 1.17 -23.29
CA ALA A 460 8.78 0.72 -24.48
C ALA A 460 7.46 1.48 -24.78
N VAL A 461 7.08 2.49 -23.99
CA VAL A 461 5.74 3.14 -24.06
C VAL A 461 5.80 4.65 -24.35
N SER A 462 6.96 5.29 -24.29
CA SER A 462 7.13 6.75 -24.49
C SER A 462 7.37 7.18 -25.95
N GLY A 463 6.84 6.42 -26.93
CA GLY A 463 7.15 6.56 -28.37
C GLY A 463 5.96 6.90 -29.29
N ALA A 464 5.02 7.76 -28.87
CA ALA A 464 3.90 8.17 -29.73
C ALA A 464 3.44 9.62 -29.48
N GLY A 465 3.71 10.50 -30.46
CA GLY A 465 3.42 11.94 -30.45
C GLY A 465 4.70 12.72 -30.81
N THR A 466 4.80 13.51 -31.87
CA THR A 466 3.80 14.46 -32.39
C THR A 466 4.11 14.76 -33.87
N ASN A 467 3.13 14.75 -34.78
CA ASN A 467 3.26 15.49 -36.04
C ASN A 467 1.92 15.72 -36.79
N ALA A 468 1.42 16.95 -36.78
CA ALA A 468 0.58 17.58 -37.80
C ALA A 468 0.40 19.07 -37.42
N GLY A 469 0.70 20.07 -38.24
CA GLY A 469 1.05 20.02 -39.67
C GLY A 469 0.02 20.80 -40.48
N GLN A 470 0.06 22.13 -40.33
CA GLN A 470 -0.83 23.10 -40.98
C GLN A 470 -0.54 23.22 -42.49
N GLN A 471 -1.54 23.02 -43.37
CA GLN A 471 -1.66 23.77 -44.65
C GLN A 471 -2.98 23.51 -45.41
N VAL A 472 -3.45 24.60 -46.06
CA VAL A 472 -4.59 24.76 -47.00
C VAL A 472 -5.99 24.53 -46.41
#